data_AF-A0A559M3S4-F1
#
_entry.id   AF-A0A559M3S4-F1
#
_cell.length_a   1.000
_cell.length_b   1.000
_cell.length_c   1.000
_cell.angle_alpha   90.00
_cell.angle_beta   90.00
_cell.angle_gamma   90.00
#
_symmetry.space_group_name_H-M   'P 1'
#
loop_
_entity.id
_entity.type
_entity.pdbx_description
1 polymer ?
#
loop_
_entity_poly.entity_id
_entity_poly.type
_entity_poly.pdbx_seq_one_letter_code
_entity_poly.pdbx_strand_id
1 'polypeptide(L)'
;MPFPPPVPRVASPHSLTPPGVVFQDQREYQYFCHFRDETSVELATGFEPALWNTLVLQACDNPSILQLTVATAALSLATKTPHSHLWDSEKDAHHQHALQQYGEALKGIQKMVATGQDSMRIALISALLIFCFESLHGDFGQAIVQVQSAIDMIVKRISNSPRAFYFSRANTLGIRRSAAIDDDLLTAFMRLDRPSLTLLGKRKENAPLITNRIFTLLFSEEHLEIPRGFASTAEARVYLEDIKWRVLTTTQPPKSVTSFWQEDLEEENSPDFGIVPLQLKQWYEGSGALDSSSNLALEFAHWYDAFSPLLNYATSPPGESMFLGAVTLHVQALAADLLVTGSSGSTLFPPTRSSSQSTAAGSSAGNSNRFPTVHAILSFSRQLVAHPKFIKGFVFDIGIIPSLTKVIMVCPDRNLKQEAIDVLRSMVPRREGVWDSTAVAQAGEISMEEDGRMDLDMIDPNLLETL
;
A
#
# COMPACT_ATOMS: atom_id res chain seq x y z
N MET A 1 1.78 25.05 -27.89
CA MET A 1 2.62 24.41 -26.88
C MET A 1 2.07 24.79 -25.52
N PRO A 2 1.59 23.86 -24.68
CA PRO A 2 1.27 24.19 -23.30
C PRO A 2 2.57 24.32 -22.50
N PHE A 3 2.63 25.28 -21.60
CA PHE A 3 3.77 25.51 -20.71
C PHE A 3 4.04 24.26 -19.84
N PRO A 4 5.32 23.93 -19.56
CA PRO A 4 5.63 22.88 -18.59
C PRO A 4 5.08 23.27 -17.20
N PRO A 5 4.59 22.31 -16.40
CA PRO A 5 4.20 22.59 -15.02
C PRO A 5 5.41 23.14 -14.25
N PRO A 6 5.21 24.09 -13.32
CA PRO A 6 6.30 24.66 -12.55
C PRO A 6 7.01 23.57 -11.75
N VAL A 7 8.32 23.45 -11.96
CA VAL A 7 9.20 22.58 -11.17
C VAL A 7 9.00 22.91 -9.68
N PRO A 8 8.71 21.92 -8.80
CA PRO A 8 8.69 22.17 -7.38
C PRO A 8 10.04 22.73 -6.97
N ARG A 9 10.04 23.95 -6.43
CA ARG A 9 11.25 24.50 -5.82
C ARG A 9 11.62 23.58 -4.67
N VAL A 10 12.69 22.82 -4.82
CA VAL A 10 13.36 22.14 -3.71
C VAL A 10 13.84 23.26 -2.79
N ALA A 11 13.05 23.55 -1.76
CA ALA A 11 13.48 24.39 -0.67
C ALA A 11 14.72 23.70 -0.08
N SER A 12 15.86 24.39 -0.10
CA SER A 12 17.05 24.00 0.64
C SER A 12 16.64 23.65 2.09
N PRO A 13 17.06 22.49 2.64
CA PRO A 13 16.67 22.10 3.99
C PRO A 13 17.37 23.03 4.98
N HIS A 14 16.68 24.08 5.37
CA HIS A 14 17.12 24.94 6.45
C HIS A 14 17.09 24.12 7.75
N SER A 15 18.27 23.94 8.31
CA SER A 15 18.58 23.46 9.66
C SER A 15 17.61 23.99 10.73
N LEU A 16 16.62 23.19 11.14
CA LEU A 16 15.79 23.49 12.32
C LEU A 16 15.33 22.17 12.94
N THR A 17 16.04 21.72 13.98
CA THR A 17 15.38 20.89 15.00
C THR A 17 14.13 21.66 15.47
N PRO A 18 12.95 21.03 15.51
CA PRO A 18 11.74 21.70 15.97
C PRO A 18 11.96 22.34 17.34
N PRO A 19 11.43 23.55 17.60
CA PRO A 19 11.57 24.19 18.91
C PRO A 19 10.97 23.29 20.01
N GLY A 20 11.75 22.98 21.04
CA GLY A 20 11.27 22.20 22.20
C GLY A 20 11.74 20.74 22.28
N VAL A 21 12.40 20.22 21.24
CA VAL A 21 12.99 18.87 21.30
C VAL A 21 14.27 18.91 22.13
N VAL A 22 14.33 18.10 23.18
CA VAL A 22 15.51 17.94 24.04
C VAL A 22 16.05 16.54 23.89
N PHE A 23 17.31 16.42 23.49
CA PHE A 23 17.99 15.14 23.34
C PHE A 23 18.73 14.78 24.62
N GLN A 24 18.63 13.52 25.02
CA GLN A 24 19.28 12.96 26.21
C GLN A 24 20.78 12.72 25.98
N ASP A 25 21.15 12.27 24.78
CA ASP A 25 22.54 12.03 24.40
C ASP A 25 22.82 12.33 22.92
N GLN A 26 24.11 12.29 22.55
CA GLN A 26 24.55 12.53 21.18
C GLN A 26 24.04 11.45 20.20
N ARG A 27 23.78 10.24 20.67
CA ARG A 27 23.32 9.12 19.83
C ARG A 27 21.86 9.33 19.43
N GLU A 28 21.01 9.75 20.37
CA GLU A 28 19.61 10.10 20.11
C GLU A 28 19.51 11.21 19.05
N TYR A 29 20.36 12.24 19.14
CA TYR A 29 20.44 13.29 18.12
C TYR A 29 20.86 12.76 16.74
N GLN A 30 21.83 11.85 16.68
CA GLN A 30 22.28 11.24 15.42
C GLN A 30 21.17 10.43 14.76
N TYR A 31 20.46 9.58 15.52
CA TYR A 31 19.32 8.82 15.00
C TYR A 31 18.16 9.71 14.59
N PHE A 32 17.89 10.79 15.32
CA PHE A 32 16.89 11.78 14.93
C PHE A 32 17.25 12.43 13.58
N CYS A 33 18.52 12.80 13.37
CA CYS A 33 18.97 13.33 12.09
C CYS A 33 18.85 12.28 10.98
N HIS A 34 19.23 11.04 11.25
CA HIS A 34 19.08 9.94 10.28
C HIS A 34 17.60 9.71 9.91
N PHE A 35 16.69 9.81 10.87
CA PHE A 35 15.26 9.74 10.59
C PHE A 35 14.81 10.84 9.63
N ARG A 36 15.18 12.10 9.92
CA ARG A 36 14.82 13.28 9.12
C ARG A 36 15.37 13.19 7.69
N ASP A 37 16.61 12.75 7.55
CA ASP A 37 17.34 12.88 6.28
C ASP A 37 17.20 11.63 5.40
N GLU A 38 17.05 10.44 5.99
CA GLU A 38 17.04 9.16 5.26
C GLU A 38 15.77 8.34 5.50
N THR A 39 15.48 7.96 6.75
CA THR A 39 14.36 7.03 7.05
C THR A 39 13.02 7.57 6.57
N SER A 40 12.75 8.86 6.75
CA SER A 40 11.52 9.54 6.32
C SER A 40 11.31 9.49 4.80
N VAL A 41 12.38 9.67 4.03
CA VAL A 41 12.36 9.66 2.57
C VAL A 41 12.09 8.25 2.06
N GLU A 42 12.67 7.25 2.73
CA GLU A 42 12.45 5.84 2.39
C GLU A 42 11.03 5.40 2.67
N LEU A 43 10.49 5.75 3.84
CA LEU A 43 9.10 5.47 4.20
C LEU A 43 8.11 6.05 3.17
N ALA A 44 8.43 7.20 2.57
CA ALA A 44 7.59 7.90 1.60
C ALA A 44 7.66 7.35 0.15
N THR A 45 8.61 6.48 -0.21
CA THR A 45 8.70 5.82 -1.56
C THR A 45 8.65 6.74 -2.78
N GLY A 46 9.21 7.94 -2.68
CA GLY A 46 9.16 8.92 -3.79
C GLY A 46 7.84 9.68 -3.89
N PHE A 47 6.96 9.56 -2.89
CA PHE A 47 5.87 10.51 -2.62
C PHE A 47 6.32 11.56 -1.59
N GLU A 48 5.48 12.56 -1.34
CA GLU A 48 5.83 13.67 -0.45
C GLU A 48 6.07 13.21 1.00
N PRO A 49 7.24 13.49 1.60
CA PRO A 49 7.57 13.03 2.94
C PRO A 49 6.96 13.92 4.04
N ALA A 50 5.96 14.76 3.75
CA ALA A 50 5.43 15.77 4.68
C ALA A 50 4.94 15.16 6.01
N LEU A 51 4.30 13.98 5.94
CA LEU A 51 3.90 13.19 7.10
C LEU A 51 5.08 12.92 8.05
N TRP A 52 6.24 12.54 7.50
CA TRP A 52 7.40 12.13 8.27
C TRP A 52 8.29 13.32 8.65
N ASN A 53 8.64 14.17 7.69
CA ASN A 53 9.59 15.27 7.85
C ASN A 53 8.99 16.54 8.45
N THR A 54 7.67 16.66 8.50
CA THR A 54 7.02 17.81 9.11
C THR A 54 6.19 17.36 10.31
N LEU A 55 5.19 16.51 10.09
CA LEU A 55 4.21 16.19 11.12
C LEU A 55 4.81 15.37 12.27
N VAL A 56 5.49 14.27 11.96
CA VAL A 56 6.14 13.43 12.99
C VAL A 56 7.24 14.21 13.72
N LEU A 57 8.12 14.90 13.00
CA LEU A 57 9.19 15.68 13.63
C LEU A 57 8.64 16.77 14.57
N GLN A 58 7.59 17.49 14.18
CA GLN A 58 6.95 18.49 15.04
C GLN A 58 6.32 17.91 16.30
N ALA A 59 6.01 16.61 16.33
CA ALA A 59 5.46 15.92 17.48
C ALA A 59 6.53 15.26 18.38
N CYS A 60 7.81 15.39 18.02
CA CYS A 60 8.93 14.93 18.86
C CYS A 60 9.18 15.82 20.09
N ASP A 61 8.37 16.87 20.32
CA ASP A 61 8.28 17.54 21.61
C ASP A 61 7.76 16.59 22.71
N ASN A 62 6.96 15.59 22.33
CA ASN A 62 6.60 14.48 23.19
C ASN A 62 7.75 13.46 23.29
N PRO A 63 8.24 13.15 24.50
CA PRO A 63 9.36 12.22 24.69
C PRO A 63 9.11 10.82 24.11
N SER A 64 7.89 10.30 24.21
CA SER A 64 7.59 8.95 23.69
C SER A 64 7.58 8.91 22.16
N ILE A 65 7.11 9.98 21.50
CA ILE A 65 7.18 10.08 20.03
C ILE A 65 8.63 10.22 19.57
N LEU A 66 9.45 11.01 20.27
CA LEU A 66 10.88 11.12 19.98
C LEU A 66 11.56 9.74 20.10
N GLN A 67 11.31 9.01 21.17
CA GLN A 67 11.87 7.67 21.39
C GLN A 67 11.44 6.69 20.31
N LEU A 68 10.16 6.67 19.91
CA LEU A 68 9.70 5.84 18.78
C LEU A 68 10.40 6.22 17.47
N THR A 69 10.52 7.52 17.19
CA THR A 69 11.19 8.03 15.97
C THR A 69 12.64 7.57 15.90
N VAL A 70 13.36 7.72 17.02
CA VAL A 70 14.76 7.27 17.18
C VAL A 70 14.88 5.76 17.08
N ALA A 71 13.96 5.01 17.69
CA ALA A 71 13.92 3.56 17.62
C ALA A 71 13.74 3.07 16.17
N THR A 72 12.81 3.68 15.43
CA THR A 72 12.58 3.37 14.00
C THR A 72 13.81 3.67 13.15
N ALA A 73 14.49 4.79 13.39
CA ALA A 73 15.71 5.16 12.67
C ALA A 73 16.88 4.21 12.96
N ALA A 74 17.08 3.86 14.24
CA ALA A 74 18.10 2.91 14.67
C ALA A 74 17.87 1.52 14.05
N LEU A 75 16.61 1.05 14.01
CA LEU A 75 16.26 -0.22 13.38
C LEU A 75 16.47 -0.17 11.86
N SER A 76 16.06 0.91 11.20
CA SER A 76 16.32 1.12 9.76
C SER A 76 17.82 1.00 9.46
N LEU A 77 18.67 1.69 10.24
CA LEU A 77 20.12 1.63 10.09
C LEU A 77 20.68 0.22 10.33
N ALA A 78 20.20 -0.49 11.35
CA ALA A 78 20.59 -1.88 11.63
C ALA A 78 20.26 -2.83 10.46
N THR A 79 19.10 -2.64 9.80
CA THR A 79 18.69 -3.48 8.67
C THR A 79 19.52 -3.23 7.41
N LYS A 80 20.04 -2.01 7.21
CA LYS A 80 20.89 -1.66 6.06
C LYS A 80 22.36 -2.00 6.25
N THR A 81 22.81 -2.10 7.50
CA THR A 81 24.21 -2.42 7.81
C THR A 81 24.53 -3.81 7.23
N PRO A 82 25.52 -3.91 6.31
CA PRO A 82 25.79 -5.17 5.62
C PRO A 82 26.22 -6.26 6.59
N HIS A 83 25.77 -7.48 6.37
CA HIS A 83 26.24 -8.64 7.10
C HIS A 83 27.71 -8.91 6.77
N SER A 84 28.59 -8.63 7.73
CA SER A 84 30.03 -8.83 7.66
C SER A 84 30.55 -8.91 9.08
N HIS A 85 31.48 -9.83 9.36
CA HIS A 85 32.10 -9.97 10.69
C HIS A 85 32.66 -8.67 11.27
N LEU A 86 32.97 -7.68 10.42
CA LEU A 86 33.45 -6.36 10.84
C LEU A 86 32.34 -5.43 11.37
N TRP A 87 31.11 -5.60 10.89
CA TRP A 87 29.98 -4.71 11.18
C TRP A 87 28.87 -5.38 11.99
N ASP A 88 28.97 -6.68 12.26
CA ASP A 88 28.01 -7.40 13.10
C ASP A 88 27.88 -6.73 14.48
N SER A 89 28.99 -6.29 15.08
CA SER A 89 28.97 -5.57 16.37
C SER A 89 28.28 -4.20 16.29
N GLU A 90 28.36 -3.49 15.17
CA GLU A 90 27.69 -2.18 14.99
C GLU A 90 26.20 -2.37 14.71
N LYS A 91 25.87 -3.35 13.87
CA LYS A 91 24.49 -3.78 13.60
C LYS A 91 23.77 -4.19 14.88
N ASP A 92 24.40 -5.02 15.70
CA ASP A 92 23.85 -5.47 16.98
C ASP A 92 23.67 -4.28 17.94
N ALA A 93 24.59 -3.33 17.95
CA ALA A 93 24.48 -2.12 18.76
C ALA A 93 23.29 -1.23 18.34
N HIS A 94 23.11 -1.02 17.02
CA HIS A 94 21.96 -0.28 16.48
C HIS A 94 20.64 -0.98 16.82
N HIS A 95 20.59 -2.30 16.63
CA HIS A 95 19.40 -3.10 16.90
C HIS A 95 19.04 -3.12 18.40
N GLN A 96 20.03 -3.32 19.28
CA GLN A 96 19.82 -3.28 20.72
C GLN A 96 19.34 -1.90 21.19
N HIS A 97 19.91 -0.82 20.65
CA HIS A 97 19.44 0.53 20.95
C HIS A 97 18.00 0.75 20.50
N ALA A 98 17.65 0.26 19.31
CA ALA A 98 16.29 0.34 18.77
C ALA A 98 15.27 -0.32 19.70
N LEU A 99 15.52 -1.55 20.14
CA LEU A 99 14.64 -2.27 21.07
C LEU A 99 14.53 -1.59 22.44
N GLN A 100 15.63 -1.03 22.95
CA GLN A 100 15.63 -0.30 24.22
C GLN A 100 14.74 0.95 24.13
N GLN A 101 14.93 1.78 23.10
CA GLN A 101 14.13 2.99 22.93
C GLN A 101 12.66 2.68 22.66
N TYR A 102 12.39 1.64 21.87
CA TYR A 102 11.04 1.16 21.62
C TYR A 102 10.32 0.74 22.92
N GLY A 103 10.98 -0.08 23.74
CA GLY A 103 10.42 -0.55 25.02
C GLY A 103 10.14 0.58 26.01
N GLU A 104 11.02 1.59 26.09
CA GLU A 104 10.80 2.77 26.93
C GLU A 104 9.66 3.65 26.40
N ALA A 105 9.56 3.82 25.08
CA ALA A 105 8.49 4.57 24.46
C ALA A 105 7.11 3.96 24.74
N LEU A 106 6.98 2.63 24.65
CA LEU A 106 5.75 1.91 24.98
C LEU A 106 5.31 2.14 26.43
N LYS A 107 6.25 2.08 27.38
CA LYS A 107 5.96 2.39 28.80
C LYS A 107 5.49 3.83 28.97
N GLY A 108 6.12 4.78 28.27
CA GLY A 108 5.73 6.18 28.27
C GLY A 108 4.30 6.41 27.74
N ILE A 109 3.96 5.77 26.62
CA ILE A 109 2.62 5.83 26.02
C ILE A 109 1.57 5.21 26.96
N GLN A 110 1.84 4.03 27.51
CA GLN A 110 0.93 3.37 28.46
C GLN A 110 0.66 4.26 29.69
N LYS A 111 1.70 4.91 30.23
CA LYS A 111 1.56 5.85 31.34
C LYS A 111 0.71 7.05 30.96
N MET A 112 0.94 7.64 29.79
CA MET A 112 0.20 8.79 29.28
C MET A 112 -1.30 8.48 29.14
N VAL A 113 -1.63 7.32 28.56
CA VAL A 113 -3.01 6.80 28.44
C VAL A 113 -3.62 6.58 29.82
N ALA A 114 -2.90 5.97 30.77
CA ALA A 114 -3.39 5.77 32.13
C ALA A 114 -3.68 7.08 32.88
N THR A 115 -2.92 8.13 32.60
CA THR A 115 -3.10 9.46 33.19
C THR A 115 -4.13 10.33 32.45
N GLY A 116 -4.67 9.87 31.32
CA GLY A 116 -5.60 10.64 30.47
C GLY A 116 -4.97 11.89 29.85
N GLN A 117 -3.65 11.91 29.69
CA GLN A 117 -2.89 13.00 29.07
C GLN A 117 -2.67 12.78 27.57
N ASP A 118 -3.16 11.66 27.02
CA ASP A 118 -3.04 11.35 25.61
C ASP A 118 -3.99 12.24 24.79
N SER A 119 -3.44 12.89 23.76
CA SER A 119 -4.26 13.46 22.70
C SER A 119 -4.44 12.42 21.60
N MET A 120 -5.58 12.48 20.91
CA MET A 120 -5.83 11.64 19.73
C MET A 120 -4.69 11.75 18.71
N ARG A 121 -4.14 12.96 18.51
CA ARG A 121 -3.00 13.21 17.64
C ARG A 121 -1.77 12.39 18.05
N ILE A 122 -1.39 12.42 19.33
CA ILE A 122 -0.24 11.66 19.86
C ILE A 122 -0.46 10.15 19.74
N ALA A 123 -1.67 9.67 20.02
CA ALA A 123 -2.01 8.25 19.90
C ALA A 123 -1.89 7.77 18.44
N LEU A 124 -2.37 8.56 17.48
CA LEU A 124 -2.29 8.25 16.05
C LEU A 124 -0.84 8.27 15.52
N ILE A 125 -0.04 9.26 15.91
CA ILE A 125 1.39 9.31 15.54
C ILE A 125 2.15 8.13 16.14
N SER A 126 1.90 7.84 17.41
CA SER A 126 2.49 6.67 18.08
C SER A 126 2.12 5.37 17.38
N ALA A 127 0.84 5.19 17.04
CA ALA A 127 0.36 4.01 16.32
C ALA A 127 1.03 3.83 14.95
N LEU A 128 1.22 4.93 14.22
CA LEU A 128 1.89 4.94 12.93
C LEU A 128 3.38 4.55 13.05
N LEU A 129 4.09 5.07 14.05
CA LEU A 129 5.51 4.76 14.29
C LEU A 129 5.69 3.32 14.81
N ILE A 130 4.81 2.87 15.71
CA ILE A 130 4.77 1.47 16.18
C ILE A 130 4.55 0.54 14.98
N PHE A 131 3.58 0.84 14.11
CA PHE A 131 3.36 0.06 12.90
C PHE A 131 4.62 -0.04 12.04
N CYS A 132 5.35 1.08 11.84
CA CYS A 132 6.59 1.08 11.07
C CYS A 132 7.70 0.28 11.76
N PHE A 133 7.85 0.42 13.08
CA PHE A 133 8.84 -0.31 13.87
C PHE A 133 8.58 -1.81 13.82
N GLU A 134 7.36 -2.24 14.12
CA GLU A 134 6.98 -3.66 14.13
C GLU A 134 7.07 -4.27 12.72
N SER A 135 6.68 -3.51 11.68
CA SER A 135 6.86 -3.95 10.30
C SER A 135 8.33 -4.05 9.90
N LEU A 136 9.20 -3.15 10.37
CA LEU A 136 10.65 -3.24 10.18
C LEU A 136 11.23 -4.46 10.91
N HIS A 137 10.77 -4.71 12.13
CA HIS A 137 11.21 -5.81 12.98
C HIS A 137 10.74 -7.18 12.44
N GLY A 138 9.60 -7.23 11.75
CA GLY A 138 9.00 -8.45 11.19
C GLY A 138 7.83 -9.02 11.99
N ASP A 139 7.36 -8.31 13.02
CA ASP A 139 6.16 -8.70 13.79
C ASP A 139 4.91 -8.02 13.23
N PHE A 140 4.33 -8.64 12.18
CA PHE A 140 3.16 -8.08 11.51
C PHE A 140 1.88 -8.16 12.34
N GLY A 141 1.78 -9.12 13.26
CA GLY A 141 0.59 -9.32 14.08
C GLY A 141 0.32 -8.10 14.95
N GLN A 142 1.35 -7.65 15.66
CA GLN A 142 1.29 -6.47 16.52
C GLN A 142 1.08 -5.19 15.71
N ALA A 143 1.72 -5.08 14.54
CA ALA A 143 1.54 -3.95 13.63
C ALA A 143 0.06 -3.79 13.20
N ILE A 144 -0.60 -4.89 12.84
CA ILE A 144 -2.01 -4.87 12.40
C ILE A 144 -2.95 -4.49 13.54
N VAL A 145 -2.76 -5.05 14.74
CA VAL A 145 -3.58 -4.72 15.93
C VAL A 145 -3.50 -3.22 16.24
N GLN A 146 -2.30 -2.64 16.17
CA GLN A 146 -2.10 -1.22 16.43
C GLN A 146 -2.83 -0.34 15.42
N VAL A 147 -2.77 -0.69 14.12
CA VAL A 147 -3.48 0.03 13.06
C VAL A 147 -5.00 -0.08 13.22
N GLN A 148 -5.52 -1.27 13.53
CA GLN A 148 -6.96 -1.47 13.72
C GLN A 148 -7.50 -0.64 14.89
N SER A 149 -6.77 -0.60 16.02
CA SER A 149 -7.14 0.22 17.16
C SER A 149 -7.19 1.72 16.81
N ALA A 150 -6.20 2.20 16.06
CA ALA A 150 -6.16 3.59 15.59
C ALA A 150 -7.32 3.91 14.63
N ILE A 151 -7.64 3.02 13.69
CA ILE A 151 -8.79 3.16 12.79
C ILE A 151 -10.11 3.23 13.59
N ASP A 152 -10.29 2.37 14.59
CA ASP A 152 -11.48 2.40 15.46
C ASP A 152 -11.62 3.74 16.21
N MET A 153 -10.50 4.30 16.68
CA MET A 153 -10.49 5.63 17.31
C MET A 153 -10.93 6.72 16.32
N ILE A 154 -10.42 6.70 15.08
CA ILE A 154 -10.79 7.66 14.02
C ILE A 154 -12.27 7.51 13.68
N VAL A 155 -12.74 6.29 13.42
CA VAL A 155 -14.14 6.01 13.06
C VAL A 155 -15.08 6.50 14.15
N LYS A 156 -14.82 6.16 15.42
CA LYS A 156 -15.61 6.63 16.56
C LYS A 156 -15.66 8.16 16.63
N ARG A 157 -14.55 8.84 16.32
CA ARG A 157 -14.49 10.31 16.32
C ARG A 157 -15.32 10.93 15.20
N ILE A 158 -15.20 10.42 13.98
CA ILE A 158 -15.95 10.90 12.82
C ILE A 158 -17.45 10.69 13.05
N SER A 159 -17.86 9.50 13.51
CA SER A 159 -19.27 9.20 13.81
C SER A 159 -19.87 10.10 14.89
N ASN A 160 -19.10 10.46 15.92
CA ASN A 160 -19.56 11.36 16.98
C ASN A 160 -19.60 12.85 16.59
N SER A 161 -18.89 13.25 15.53
CA SER A 161 -18.84 14.65 15.09
C SER A 161 -18.73 14.77 13.56
N PRO A 162 -19.75 14.35 12.79
CA PRO A 162 -19.66 14.29 11.32
C PRO A 162 -19.41 15.66 10.69
N ARG A 163 -20.00 16.72 11.25
CA ARG A 163 -19.91 18.10 10.72
C ARG A 163 -18.54 18.77 10.94
N ALA A 164 -17.63 18.14 11.70
CA ALA A 164 -16.31 18.69 11.98
C ALA A 164 -15.28 18.35 10.89
N PHE A 165 -15.59 17.38 10.01
CA PHE A 165 -14.69 16.91 8.96
C PHE A 165 -15.26 17.31 7.59
N TYR A 166 -14.50 18.10 6.84
CA TYR A 166 -14.74 18.36 5.41
C TYR A 166 -13.42 18.09 4.71
N PHE A 167 -13.35 17.02 3.91
CA PHE A 167 -12.13 16.61 3.22
C PHE A 167 -12.25 16.99 1.74
N SER A 168 -11.47 17.96 1.28
CA SER A 168 -11.43 18.32 -0.14
C SER A 168 -10.35 17.53 -0.87
N ARG A 169 -10.73 16.78 -1.91
CA ARG A 169 -9.84 15.91 -2.72
C ARG A 169 -8.66 16.64 -3.39
N ALA A 170 -8.71 17.96 -3.51
CA ALA A 170 -7.71 18.73 -4.23
C ALA A 170 -6.45 19.08 -3.40
N ASN A 171 -6.39 18.74 -2.10
CA ASN A 171 -5.37 19.27 -1.17
C ASN A 171 -5.26 20.82 -1.18
N THR A 172 -6.16 21.53 -1.88
CA THR A 172 -6.30 22.97 -1.84
C THR A 172 -7.13 23.33 -0.62
N LEU A 173 -6.42 23.48 0.49
CA LEU A 173 -6.76 24.21 1.71
C LEU A 173 -8.03 25.08 1.61
N GLY A 174 -9.18 24.46 1.82
CA GLY A 174 -10.30 25.11 2.48
C GLY A 174 -10.03 25.03 3.97
N ILE A 175 -9.32 26.02 4.52
CA ILE A 175 -9.03 26.13 5.95
C ILE A 175 -10.33 25.98 6.76
N ARG A 176 -10.51 24.83 7.41
CA ARG A 176 -11.09 24.76 8.76
C ARG A 176 -10.00 24.21 9.68
N ARG A 177 -9.24 25.15 10.24
CA ARG A 177 -8.16 24.99 11.24
C ARG A 177 -8.57 24.31 12.56
N SER A 178 -9.59 23.45 12.55
CA SER A 178 -10.19 22.86 13.75
C SER A 178 -10.68 21.42 13.54
N ALA A 179 -10.01 20.62 12.71
CA ALA A 179 -10.14 19.17 12.82
C ALA A 179 -9.21 18.68 13.94
N ALA A 180 -9.69 17.80 14.81
CA ALA A 180 -8.88 17.23 15.90
C ALA A 180 -7.82 16.22 15.41
N ILE A 181 -7.76 15.98 14.09
CA ILE A 181 -6.91 15.01 13.41
C ILE A 181 -6.29 15.75 12.22
N ASP A 182 -4.97 15.63 12.04
CA ASP A 182 -4.28 16.20 10.89
C ASP A 182 -4.68 15.45 9.59
N ASP A 183 -4.86 16.18 8.48
CA ASP A 183 -5.29 15.60 7.20
C ASP A 183 -4.28 14.56 6.66
N ASP A 184 -2.98 14.78 6.90
CA ASP A 184 -1.92 13.84 6.53
C ASP A 184 -2.01 12.53 7.32
N LEU A 185 -2.33 12.59 8.61
CA LEU A 185 -2.56 11.40 9.44
C LEU A 185 -3.81 10.67 8.98
N LEU A 186 -4.90 11.39 8.71
CA LEU A 186 -6.13 10.81 8.22
C LEU A 186 -5.89 10.08 6.88
N THR A 187 -5.15 10.70 5.97
CA THR A 187 -4.77 10.11 4.68
C THR A 187 -3.89 8.87 4.86
N ALA A 188 -2.93 8.90 5.77
CA ALA A 188 -2.11 7.73 6.10
C ALA A 188 -2.95 6.57 6.62
N PHE A 189 -3.88 6.83 7.55
CA PHE A 189 -4.76 5.78 8.09
C PHE A 189 -5.81 5.32 7.07
N MET A 190 -6.30 6.16 6.18
CA MET A 190 -7.13 5.71 5.04
C MET A 190 -6.33 4.73 4.17
N ARG A 191 -5.06 5.01 3.88
CA ARG A 191 -4.18 4.10 3.13
C ARG A 191 -3.91 2.79 3.87
N LEU A 192 -3.97 2.78 5.19
CA LEU A 192 -3.85 1.58 6.04
C LEU A 192 -5.20 0.86 6.27
N ASP A 193 -6.33 1.52 6.12
CA ASP A 193 -7.69 0.96 6.20
C ASP A 193 -8.05 0.16 4.92
N ARG A 194 -7.04 -0.50 4.31
CA ARG A 194 -7.25 -1.32 3.10
C ARG A 194 -7.77 -2.70 3.49
N PRO A 195 -8.70 -3.26 2.70
CA PRO A 195 -9.20 -4.60 2.93
C PRO A 195 -8.10 -5.69 2.89
N SER A 196 -7.03 -5.48 2.13
CA SER A 196 -5.85 -6.36 2.08
C SER A 196 -5.09 -6.45 3.41
N LEU A 197 -5.07 -5.36 4.19
CA LEU A 197 -4.45 -5.35 5.52
C LEU A 197 -5.34 -6.07 6.53
N THR A 198 -6.66 -5.97 6.37
CA THR A 198 -7.64 -6.65 7.22
C THR A 198 -7.64 -8.16 7.03
N LEU A 199 -7.36 -8.65 5.81
CA LEU A 199 -7.25 -10.09 5.51
C LEU A 199 -6.04 -10.77 6.14
N LEU A 200 -5.02 -10.01 6.54
CA LEU A 200 -3.80 -10.57 7.13
C LEU A 200 -3.81 -10.55 8.67
N GLY A 201 -4.89 -10.06 9.31
CA GLY A 201 -5.02 -9.97 10.76
C GLY A 201 -5.92 -11.06 11.37
N LYS A 202 -5.49 -11.68 12.48
CA LYS A 202 -6.35 -12.58 13.31
C LYS A 202 -7.54 -11.78 13.90
N ARG A 203 -8.75 -12.37 13.93
CA ARG A 203 -9.99 -11.67 14.35
C ARG A 203 -10.70 -12.37 15.52
N LYS A 204 -11.38 -11.56 16.36
CA LYS A 204 -12.46 -12.03 17.25
C LYS A 204 -13.72 -12.36 16.42
N GLU A 205 -14.37 -13.47 16.76
CA GLU A 205 -15.51 -14.05 16.05
C GLU A 205 -16.65 -13.04 15.75
N ASN A 206 -17.28 -13.23 14.59
CA ASN A 206 -18.58 -12.67 14.18
C ASN A 206 -18.72 -11.17 13.86
N ALA A 207 -17.66 -10.37 13.89
CA ALA A 207 -17.80 -8.99 13.41
C ALA A 207 -17.81 -8.96 11.85
N PRO A 208 -18.58 -8.07 11.18
CA PRO A 208 -18.59 -7.94 9.72
C PRO A 208 -17.29 -7.32 9.21
N LEU A 209 -16.73 -7.80 8.07
CA LEU A 209 -15.53 -7.22 7.46
C LEU A 209 -15.86 -5.89 6.78
N ILE A 210 -16.03 -4.82 7.57
CA ILE A 210 -16.23 -3.47 7.06
C ILE A 210 -14.84 -2.87 6.89
N THR A 211 -14.42 -2.74 5.64
CA THR A 211 -13.15 -2.12 5.23
C THR A 211 -13.46 -0.78 4.57
N ASN A 212 -12.46 0.09 4.38
CA ASN A 212 -12.70 1.44 3.88
C ASN A 212 -13.69 2.21 4.77
N ARG A 213 -13.68 1.97 6.09
CA ARG A 213 -14.63 2.56 7.04
C ARG A 213 -14.46 4.07 7.07
N ILE A 214 -13.21 4.53 7.12
CA ILE A 214 -12.90 5.96 7.13
C ILE A 214 -13.35 6.58 5.81
N PHE A 215 -13.00 5.95 4.68
CA PHE A 215 -13.38 6.44 3.36
C PHE A 215 -14.90 6.49 3.15
N THR A 216 -15.63 5.43 3.55
CA THR A 216 -17.09 5.37 3.43
C THR A 216 -17.76 6.47 4.25
N LEU A 217 -17.28 6.75 5.46
CA LEU A 217 -17.83 7.81 6.29
C LEU A 217 -17.61 9.22 5.72
N LEU A 218 -16.53 9.42 4.95
CA LEU A 218 -16.15 10.74 4.44
C LEU A 218 -16.64 11.00 3.00
N PHE A 219 -16.72 9.97 2.15
CA PHE A 219 -16.89 10.14 0.70
C PHE A 219 -18.05 9.34 0.08
N SER A 220 -18.86 8.62 0.86
CA SER A 220 -19.90 7.70 0.32
C SER A 220 -20.93 8.36 -0.61
N GLU A 221 -21.09 9.69 -0.62
CA GLU A 221 -22.12 10.37 -1.41
C GLU A 221 -21.59 11.37 -2.44
N GLU A 222 -20.27 11.62 -2.51
CA GLU A 222 -19.71 12.65 -3.39
C GLU A 222 -19.35 12.11 -4.79
N HIS A 223 -19.90 12.72 -5.84
CA HIS A 223 -19.50 12.44 -7.23
C HIS A 223 -18.00 12.74 -7.46
N LEU A 224 -17.32 11.92 -8.25
CA LEU A 224 -15.88 12.06 -8.52
C LEU A 224 -15.68 12.80 -9.86
N GLU A 225 -15.33 14.09 -9.78
CA GLU A 225 -14.97 14.89 -10.95
C GLU A 225 -13.45 14.97 -11.11
N ILE A 226 -12.92 14.24 -12.09
CA ILE A 226 -11.48 14.18 -12.36
C ILE A 226 -11.06 15.42 -13.18
N PRO A 227 -10.01 16.16 -12.77
CA PRO A 227 -9.53 17.31 -13.52
C PRO A 227 -8.95 16.89 -14.87
N ARG A 228 -8.87 17.82 -15.83
CA ARG A 228 -8.32 17.55 -17.17
C ARG A 228 -6.82 17.22 -17.18
N GLY A 229 -6.13 17.48 -16.09
CA GLY A 229 -4.71 17.23 -15.91
C GLY A 229 -4.32 17.45 -14.46
N PHE A 230 -3.30 16.74 -14.00
CA PHE A 230 -2.79 16.86 -12.63
C PHE A 230 -1.53 17.73 -12.61
N ALA A 231 -1.39 18.55 -11.57
CA ALA A 231 -0.21 19.38 -11.31
C ALA A 231 0.95 18.57 -10.72
N SER A 232 0.67 17.48 -10.01
CA SER A 232 1.69 16.63 -9.37
C SER A 232 1.28 15.16 -9.28
N THR A 233 2.25 14.28 -9.02
CA THR A 233 1.98 12.87 -8.69
C THR A 233 1.19 12.72 -7.39
N ALA A 234 1.36 13.63 -6.43
CA ALA A 234 0.61 13.64 -5.18
C ALA A 234 -0.89 13.89 -5.44
N GLU A 235 -1.21 14.85 -6.31
CA GLU A 235 -2.60 15.12 -6.71
C GLU A 235 -3.20 13.93 -7.46
N ALA A 236 -2.50 13.41 -8.47
CA ALA A 236 -2.95 12.24 -9.23
C ALA A 236 -3.22 11.03 -8.33
N ARG A 237 -2.40 10.84 -7.28
CA ARG A 237 -2.52 9.77 -6.30
C ARG A 237 -3.83 9.86 -5.51
N VAL A 238 -4.25 11.05 -5.09
CA VAL A 238 -5.50 11.22 -4.32
C VAL A 238 -6.69 10.70 -5.12
N TYR A 239 -6.79 11.09 -6.39
CA TYR A 239 -7.86 10.64 -7.27
C TYR A 239 -7.79 9.14 -7.56
N LEU A 240 -6.57 8.60 -7.79
CA LEU A 240 -6.41 7.16 -8.00
C LEU A 240 -6.80 6.35 -6.76
N GLU A 241 -6.46 6.84 -5.56
CA GLU A 241 -6.85 6.21 -4.32
C GLU A 241 -8.38 6.15 -4.18
N ASP A 242 -9.10 7.24 -4.47
CA ASP A 242 -10.58 7.28 -4.49
C ASP A 242 -11.17 6.23 -5.45
N ILE A 243 -10.72 6.20 -6.71
CA ILE A 243 -11.18 5.20 -7.69
C ILE A 243 -10.91 3.78 -7.17
N LYS A 244 -9.69 3.52 -6.69
CA LYS A 244 -9.32 2.20 -6.11
C LYS A 244 -10.19 1.82 -4.92
N TRP A 245 -10.64 2.79 -4.12
CA TRP A 245 -11.54 2.53 -3.01
C TRP A 245 -12.93 2.14 -3.47
N ARG A 246 -13.48 2.83 -4.47
CA ARG A 246 -14.77 2.48 -5.08
C ARG A 246 -14.77 1.10 -5.74
N VAL A 247 -13.62 0.67 -6.28
CA VAL A 247 -13.45 -0.69 -6.83
C VAL A 247 -13.53 -1.77 -5.75
N LEU A 248 -13.08 -1.48 -4.51
CA LEU A 248 -12.94 -2.47 -3.43
C LEU A 248 -14.07 -2.44 -2.38
N THR A 249 -14.87 -1.38 -2.30
CA THR A 249 -16.03 -1.25 -1.37
C THR A 249 -17.14 -2.26 -1.66
N THR A 250 -17.16 -2.86 -2.84
CA THR A 250 -18.18 -3.81 -3.29
C THR A 250 -17.91 -5.25 -2.85
N THR A 251 -16.80 -5.53 -2.16
CA THR A 251 -16.48 -6.90 -1.73
C THR A 251 -16.49 -7.09 -0.23
N GLN A 252 -17.47 -7.83 0.27
CA GLN A 252 -17.21 -8.66 1.45
C GLN A 252 -16.28 -9.80 1.02
N PRO A 253 -15.29 -10.20 1.83
CA PRO A 253 -14.55 -11.42 1.57
C PRO A 253 -15.56 -12.59 1.54
N PRO A 254 -15.41 -13.57 0.64
CA PRO A 254 -16.30 -14.72 0.56
C PRO A 254 -16.45 -15.40 1.93
N LYS A 255 -17.64 -15.98 2.20
CA LYS A 255 -17.90 -16.67 3.49
C LYS A 255 -16.90 -17.79 3.79
N SER A 256 -16.36 -18.42 2.75
CA SER A 256 -15.28 -19.42 2.81
C SER A 256 -14.02 -18.90 3.48
N VAL A 257 -13.70 -17.62 3.27
CA VAL A 257 -12.60 -16.94 3.97
C VAL A 257 -12.96 -16.87 5.44
N THR A 258 -14.14 -16.36 5.83
CA THR A 258 -14.56 -16.23 7.24
C THR A 258 -14.70 -17.55 8.01
N SER A 259 -15.05 -18.67 7.37
CA SER A 259 -15.20 -19.98 8.03
C SER A 259 -13.88 -20.67 8.35
N PHE A 260 -12.80 -20.38 7.63
CA PHE A 260 -11.50 -21.04 7.88
C PHE A 260 -10.72 -20.43 9.06
N TRP A 261 -11.03 -19.19 9.47
CA TRP A 261 -10.52 -18.62 10.72
C TRP A 261 -11.11 -19.29 11.98
N GLN A 262 -11.94 -20.33 11.81
CA GLN A 262 -12.53 -21.14 12.87
C GLN A 262 -11.71 -22.39 13.19
N GLU A 263 -10.76 -22.80 12.35
CA GLU A 263 -9.93 -23.99 12.62
C GLU A 263 -8.70 -23.60 13.44
N ASP A 264 -8.59 -24.22 14.62
CA ASP A 264 -7.60 -24.02 15.65
C ASP A 264 -6.16 -24.12 15.14
N LEU A 265 -5.50 -22.97 14.91
CA LEU A 265 -4.05 -22.88 14.83
C LEU A 265 -3.53 -22.31 16.15
N GLU A 266 -3.17 -23.22 17.06
CA GLU A 266 -2.53 -22.93 18.36
C GLU A 266 -1.13 -22.30 18.23
N GLU A 267 -0.61 -22.09 17.01
CA GLU A 267 0.71 -21.48 16.81
C GLU A 267 0.63 -19.96 16.57
N GLU A 268 1.22 -19.22 17.50
CA GLU A 268 1.74 -17.87 17.26
C GLU A 268 2.84 -17.99 16.20
N ASN A 269 2.61 -17.47 14.98
CA ASN A 269 3.52 -16.61 14.23
C ASN A 269 3.12 -16.54 12.74
N SER A 270 2.94 -15.31 12.24
CA SER A 270 2.73 -14.95 10.82
C SER A 270 1.40 -15.40 10.17
N PRO A 271 0.81 -14.61 9.24
CA PRO A 271 -0.18 -15.16 8.32
C PRO A 271 0.43 -16.34 7.55
N ASP A 272 -0.27 -17.47 7.52
CA ASP A 272 0.12 -18.61 6.69
C ASP A 272 -0.13 -18.26 5.21
N PHE A 273 0.94 -17.82 4.54
CA PHE A 273 0.91 -17.45 3.13
C PHE A 273 0.67 -18.63 2.18
N GLY A 274 0.51 -19.86 2.67
CA GLY A 274 0.02 -21.00 1.90
C GLY A 274 -1.50 -20.97 1.66
N ILE A 275 -2.29 -20.39 2.58
CA ILE A 275 -3.76 -20.31 2.49
C ILE A 275 -4.22 -18.97 1.90
N VAL A 276 -3.46 -17.90 2.15
CA VAL A 276 -3.66 -16.55 1.60
C VAL A 276 -3.78 -16.48 0.06
N PRO A 277 -3.08 -17.27 -0.77
CA PRO A 277 -3.12 -17.15 -2.24
C PRO A 277 -4.50 -17.48 -2.81
N LEU A 278 -5.09 -18.60 -2.38
CA LEU A 278 -6.42 -19.04 -2.82
C LEU A 278 -7.51 -18.05 -2.36
N GLN A 279 -7.41 -17.56 -1.13
CA GLN A 279 -8.36 -16.60 -0.58
C GLN A 279 -8.30 -15.25 -1.30
N LEU A 280 -7.09 -14.74 -1.57
CA LEU A 280 -6.88 -13.53 -2.36
C LEU A 280 -7.42 -13.69 -3.78
N LYS A 281 -7.19 -14.87 -4.41
CA LYS A 281 -7.72 -15.19 -5.73
C LYS A 281 -9.25 -15.14 -5.77
N GLN A 282 -9.91 -15.88 -4.89
CA GLN A 282 -11.38 -15.88 -4.79
C GLN A 282 -11.96 -14.48 -4.55
N TRP A 283 -11.29 -13.68 -3.73
CA TRP A 283 -11.75 -12.34 -3.41
C TRP A 283 -11.56 -11.37 -4.59
N TYR A 284 -10.44 -11.42 -5.30
CA TYR A 284 -10.24 -10.64 -6.53
C TYR A 284 -11.22 -11.05 -7.63
N GLU A 285 -11.49 -12.34 -7.81
CA GLU A 285 -12.50 -12.84 -8.76
C GLU A 285 -13.92 -12.40 -8.38
N GLY A 286 -14.25 -12.39 -7.08
CA GLY A 286 -15.52 -11.90 -6.58
C GLY A 286 -15.70 -10.37 -6.68
N SER A 287 -14.61 -9.61 -6.82
CA SER A 287 -14.63 -8.15 -6.81
C SER A 287 -15.20 -7.48 -8.05
N GLY A 288 -15.17 -8.16 -9.20
CA GLY A 288 -15.70 -7.59 -10.44
C GLY A 288 -17.18 -7.88 -10.71
N ALA A 289 -17.90 -8.53 -9.79
CA ALA A 289 -19.25 -9.07 -10.07
C ALA A 289 -20.42 -8.08 -9.86
N LEU A 290 -20.18 -6.79 -9.58
CA LEU A 290 -21.24 -5.83 -9.24
C LEU A 290 -21.48 -4.78 -10.35
N ASP A 291 -22.76 -4.52 -10.60
CA ASP A 291 -23.37 -3.70 -11.69
C ASP A 291 -22.90 -2.23 -11.77
N SER A 292 -21.89 -1.82 -11.00
CA SER A 292 -21.32 -0.46 -10.95
C SER A 292 -20.20 -0.21 -11.98
N SER A 293 -19.85 -1.23 -12.78
CA SER A 293 -18.61 -1.28 -13.58
C SER A 293 -18.52 -0.24 -14.71
N SER A 294 -19.64 0.28 -15.21
CA SER A 294 -19.66 1.23 -16.34
C SER A 294 -19.12 2.61 -15.98
N ASN A 295 -19.38 3.11 -14.77
CA ASN A 295 -18.86 4.41 -14.31
C ASN A 295 -17.37 4.34 -13.96
N LEU A 296 -16.90 3.23 -13.38
CA LEU A 296 -15.50 3.07 -12.98
C LEU A 296 -14.55 3.00 -14.18
N ALA A 297 -14.93 2.31 -15.25
CA ALA A 297 -14.11 2.26 -16.47
C ALA A 297 -13.92 3.67 -17.09
N LEU A 298 -14.97 4.50 -17.06
CA LEU A 298 -14.91 5.88 -17.53
C LEU A 298 -14.07 6.77 -16.59
N GLU A 299 -14.17 6.59 -15.28
CA GLU A 299 -13.31 7.26 -14.29
C GLU A 299 -11.82 6.90 -14.50
N PHE A 300 -11.49 5.63 -14.75
CA PHE A 300 -10.12 5.22 -15.09
C PHE A 300 -9.64 5.86 -16.40
N ALA A 301 -10.47 5.90 -17.44
CA ALA A 301 -10.13 6.54 -18.71
C ALA A 301 -9.80 8.03 -18.53
N HIS A 302 -10.65 8.77 -17.81
CA HIS A 302 -10.39 10.17 -17.49
C HIS A 302 -9.12 10.36 -16.65
N TRP A 303 -8.87 9.46 -15.69
CA TRP A 303 -7.65 9.50 -14.90
C TRP A 303 -6.40 9.28 -15.76
N TYR A 304 -6.41 8.29 -16.67
CA TYR A 304 -5.29 8.05 -17.59
C TYR A 304 -5.03 9.23 -18.51
N ASP A 305 -6.08 9.82 -19.08
CA ASP A 305 -5.97 11.00 -19.93
C ASP A 305 -5.30 12.16 -19.18
N ALA A 306 -5.78 12.44 -17.96
CA ALA A 306 -5.25 13.50 -17.10
C ALA A 306 -3.82 13.22 -16.59
N PHE A 307 -3.47 11.95 -16.38
CA PHE A 307 -2.16 11.55 -15.85
C PHE A 307 -1.09 11.36 -16.93
N SER A 308 -1.49 11.08 -18.18
CA SER A 308 -0.57 10.81 -19.28
C SER A 308 0.54 11.86 -19.47
N PRO A 309 0.31 13.18 -19.32
CA PRO A 309 1.38 14.17 -19.48
C PRO A 309 2.43 14.07 -18.37
N LEU A 310 2.02 13.79 -17.13
CA LEU A 310 2.93 13.60 -16.00
C LEU A 310 3.76 12.33 -16.17
N LEU A 311 3.15 11.22 -16.61
CA LEU A 311 3.87 9.98 -16.86
C LEU A 311 4.91 10.13 -17.99
N ASN A 312 4.55 10.81 -19.08
CA ASN A 312 5.46 11.09 -20.19
C ASN A 312 6.62 12.00 -19.76
N TYR A 313 6.37 12.99 -18.90
CA TYR A 313 7.44 13.80 -18.33
C TYR A 313 8.34 12.97 -17.40
N ALA A 314 7.77 12.16 -16.52
CA ALA A 314 8.50 11.36 -15.54
C ALA A 314 9.40 10.27 -16.18
N THR A 315 9.06 9.79 -17.38
CA THR A 315 9.90 8.84 -18.14
C THR A 315 10.98 9.52 -18.98
N SER A 316 11.01 10.86 -19.04
CA SER A 316 12.06 11.63 -19.70
C SER A 316 13.23 11.94 -18.73
N PRO A 317 14.46 12.19 -19.23
CA PRO A 317 15.61 12.50 -18.35
C PRO A 317 15.38 13.69 -17.40
N PRO A 318 14.72 14.80 -17.82
CA PRO A 318 14.39 15.90 -16.90
C PRO A 318 13.40 15.54 -15.79
N GLY A 319 12.58 14.50 -15.97
CA GLY A 319 11.55 14.07 -15.03
C GLY A 319 11.95 12.89 -14.15
N GLU A 320 13.21 12.45 -14.18
CA GLU A 320 13.70 11.26 -13.45
C GLU A 320 13.37 11.30 -11.95
N SER A 321 13.34 12.48 -11.33
CA SER A 321 12.97 12.63 -9.92
C SER A 321 11.54 12.19 -9.60
N MET A 322 10.64 12.21 -10.60
CA MET A 322 9.24 11.80 -10.49
C MET A 322 9.01 10.36 -10.94
N PHE A 323 10.01 9.72 -11.54
CA PHE A 323 9.89 8.41 -12.18
C PHE A 323 9.29 7.35 -11.24
N LEU A 324 9.85 7.20 -10.04
CA LEU A 324 9.41 6.17 -9.08
C LEU A 324 7.93 6.33 -8.71
N GLY A 325 7.54 7.53 -8.29
CA GLY A 325 6.15 7.82 -7.90
C GLY A 325 5.19 7.67 -9.09
N ALA A 326 5.55 8.22 -10.26
CA ALA A 326 4.67 8.21 -11.42
C ALA A 326 4.44 6.80 -11.99
N VAL A 327 5.51 6.02 -12.14
CA VAL A 327 5.43 4.64 -12.64
C VAL A 327 4.73 3.74 -11.62
N THR A 328 4.95 3.92 -10.32
CA THR A 328 4.21 3.20 -9.28
C THR A 328 2.70 3.47 -9.39
N LEU A 329 2.28 4.72 -9.52
CA LEU A 329 0.86 5.07 -9.72
C LEU A 329 0.28 4.44 -10.99
N HIS A 330 1.04 4.48 -12.09
CA HIS A 330 0.59 3.88 -13.34
C HIS A 330 0.38 2.36 -13.23
N VAL A 331 1.33 1.64 -12.63
CA VAL A 331 1.21 0.19 -12.37
C VAL A 331 0.01 -0.11 -11.48
N GLN A 332 -0.21 0.70 -10.43
CA GLN A 332 -1.37 0.54 -9.56
C GLN A 332 -2.71 0.79 -10.27
N ALA A 333 -2.76 1.77 -11.17
CA ALA A 333 -3.95 2.05 -11.98
C ALA A 333 -4.25 0.88 -12.91
N LEU A 334 -3.24 0.37 -13.64
CA LEU A 334 -3.40 -0.78 -14.54
C LEU A 334 -3.88 -2.03 -13.78
N ALA A 335 -3.31 -2.29 -12.60
CA ALA A 335 -3.71 -3.44 -11.79
C ALA A 335 -5.09 -3.29 -11.13
N ALA A 336 -5.55 -2.06 -10.90
CA ALA A 336 -6.92 -1.82 -10.44
C ALA A 336 -7.93 -1.97 -11.59
N ASP A 337 -7.62 -1.44 -12.76
CA ASP A 337 -8.42 -1.57 -13.98
C ASP A 337 -8.52 -3.04 -14.47
N LEU A 338 -7.48 -3.86 -14.24
CA LEU A 338 -7.49 -5.30 -14.50
C LEU A 338 -8.63 -6.02 -13.75
N LEU A 339 -8.98 -5.58 -12.54
CA LEU A 339 -10.10 -6.15 -11.76
C LEU A 339 -11.47 -5.70 -12.30
N VAL A 340 -11.56 -4.49 -12.85
CA VAL A 340 -12.80 -3.94 -13.42
C VAL A 340 -13.11 -4.56 -14.80
N THR A 341 -12.10 -4.61 -15.67
CA THR A 341 -12.20 -5.17 -17.04
C THR A 341 -12.23 -6.69 -17.07
N GLY A 342 -11.79 -7.35 -15.99
CA GLY A 342 -11.85 -8.79 -15.85
C GLY A 342 -13.27 -9.36 -15.90
N SER A 343 -14.28 -8.59 -15.50
CA SER A 343 -15.66 -9.06 -15.37
C SER A 343 -16.62 -8.53 -16.43
N SER A 344 -16.17 -7.65 -17.32
CA SER A 344 -16.97 -7.12 -18.41
C SER A 344 -16.08 -6.86 -19.61
N GLY A 345 -16.41 -7.47 -20.75
CA GLY A 345 -15.68 -7.32 -22.02
C GLY A 345 -15.78 -5.93 -22.66
N SER A 346 -15.39 -4.89 -21.92
CA SER A 346 -15.38 -3.50 -22.38
C SER A 346 -13.96 -3.09 -22.79
N THR A 347 -13.85 -2.45 -23.96
CA THR A 347 -12.59 -2.11 -24.65
C THR A 347 -12.17 -0.66 -24.39
N LEU A 348 -10.87 -0.41 -24.19
CA LEU A 348 -10.24 0.93 -24.25
C LEU A 348 -9.36 1.15 -25.50
N PHE A 349 -9.25 0.16 -26.39
CA PHE A 349 -8.52 0.28 -27.66
C PHE A 349 -9.47 0.09 -28.86
N PRO A 350 -9.42 0.95 -29.90
CA PRO A 350 -10.26 0.76 -31.08
C PRO A 350 -9.84 -0.52 -31.82
N PRO A 351 -10.75 -1.46 -32.13
CA PRO A 351 -10.42 -2.57 -32.98
C PRO A 351 -10.20 -2.04 -34.40
N THR A 352 -9.01 -2.27 -34.95
CA THR A 352 -8.80 -2.15 -36.40
C THR A 352 -9.78 -3.09 -37.09
N ARG A 353 -10.65 -2.50 -37.91
CA ARG A 353 -11.73 -3.19 -38.62
C ARG A 353 -11.20 -4.38 -39.43
N SER A 354 -11.59 -5.58 -39.05
CA SER A 354 -11.80 -6.68 -40.00
C SER A 354 -13.07 -7.43 -39.59
N SER A 355 -14.07 -7.32 -40.45
CA SER A 355 -15.37 -7.96 -40.36
C SER A 355 -15.30 -9.47 -40.64
N SER A 356 -15.86 -10.28 -39.74
CA SER A 356 -16.75 -11.39 -40.09
C SER A 356 -17.36 -12.00 -38.83
N GLN A 357 -18.69 -12.17 -38.87
CA GLN A 357 -19.51 -12.82 -37.86
C GLN A 357 -19.04 -14.25 -37.55
N SER A 358 -19.05 -14.65 -36.27
CA SER A 358 -19.43 -16.01 -35.89
C SER A 358 -19.79 -16.09 -34.40
N THR A 359 -20.71 -16.99 -34.14
CA THR A 359 -21.47 -17.32 -32.93
C THR A 359 -20.66 -17.90 -31.77
N ALA A 360 -21.11 -17.59 -30.55
CA ALA A 360 -20.98 -18.35 -29.30
C ALA A 360 -19.58 -18.91 -28.91
N ALA A 361 -18.82 -18.12 -28.14
CA ALA A 361 -17.81 -18.61 -27.18
C ALA A 361 -17.53 -17.50 -26.13
N GLY A 362 -18.24 -17.52 -25.01
CA GLY A 362 -18.24 -16.47 -23.97
C GLY A 362 -16.98 -16.37 -23.08
N SER A 363 -15.86 -17.01 -23.42
CA SER A 363 -14.66 -17.09 -22.56
C SER A 363 -13.36 -16.63 -23.21
N SER A 364 -13.27 -16.48 -24.54
CA SER A 364 -12.00 -16.14 -25.22
C SER A 364 -11.75 -14.63 -25.40
N ALA A 365 -12.82 -13.83 -25.52
CA ALA A 365 -12.72 -12.38 -25.74
C ALA A 365 -12.27 -11.61 -24.49
N GLY A 366 -12.72 -12.04 -23.30
CA GLY A 366 -12.31 -11.44 -22.02
C GLY A 366 -10.84 -11.69 -21.69
N ASN A 367 -10.33 -12.88 -21.99
CA ASN A 367 -8.92 -13.24 -21.76
C ASN A 367 -7.96 -12.49 -22.70
N SER A 368 -8.34 -12.32 -23.98
CA SER A 368 -7.51 -11.62 -24.97
C SER A 368 -7.24 -10.14 -24.59
N ASN A 369 -8.18 -9.50 -23.88
CA ASN A 369 -8.08 -8.09 -23.50
C ASN A 369 -7.24 -7.84 -22.24
N ARG A 370 -6.98 -8.85 -21.40
CA ARG A 370 -6.16 -8.71 -20.18
C ARG A 370 -4.66 -8.68 -20.47
N PHE A 371 -4.21 -9.36 -21.54
CA PHE A 371 -2.79 -9.53 -21.83
C PHE A 371 -2.02 -8.23 -22.05
N PRO A 372 -2.50 -7.24 -22.84
CA PRO A 372 -1.78 -5.97 -23.01
C PRO A 372 -1.57 -5.23 -21.68
N THR A 373 -2.58 -5.21 -20.81
CA THR A 373 -2.50 -4.60 -19.48
C THR A 373 -1.50 -5.32 -18.59
N VAL A 374 -1.52 -6.66 -18.57
CA VAL A 374 -0.55 -7.46 -17.81
C VAL A 374 0.88 -7.24 -18.31
N HIS A 375 1.11 -7.23 -19.62
CA HIS A 375 2.43 -6.91 -20.18
C HIS A 375 2.90 -5.51 -19.80
N ALA A 376 2.02 -4.51 -19.81
CA ALA A 376 2.35 -3.16 -19.37
C ALA A 376 2.73 -3.14 -17.88
N ILE A 377 1.95 -3.79 -17.01
CA ILE A 377 2.26 -3.92 -15.57
C ILE A 377 3.65 -4.51 -15.37
N LEU A 378 3.95 -5.64 -16.03
CA LEU A 378 5.21 -6.36 -15.89
C LEU A 378 6.40 -5.55 -16.44
N SER A 379 6.25 -4.92 -17.60
CA SER A 379 7.26 -4.05 -18.21
C SER A 379 7.63 -2.87 -17.31
N PHE A 380 6.63 -2.11 -16.84
CA PHE A 380 6.87 -0.98 -15.94
C PHE A 380 7.42 -1.43 -14.58
N SER A 381 6.96 -2.55 -14.05
CA SER A 381 7.48 -3.11 -12.80
C SER A 381 8.96 -3.47 -12.91
N ARG A 382 9.39 -4.09 -14.02
CA ARG A 382 10.82 -4.34 -14.27
C ARG A 382 11.65 -3.07 -14.31
N GLN A 383 11.19 -2.07 -15.05
CA GLN A 383 11.89 -0.78 -15.16
C GLN A 383 11.99 -0.10 -13.79
N LEU A 384 10.92 -0.16 -13.00
CA LEU A 384 10.87 0.39 -11.65
C LEU A 384 11.87 -0.31 -10.73
N VAL A 385 11.89 -1.65 -10.70
CA VAL A 385 12.78 -2.43 -9.81
C VAL A 385 14.24 -2.33 -10.21
N ALA A 386 14.52 -2.17 -11.51
CA ALA A 386 15.88 -1.95 -12.01
C ALA A 386 16.41 -0.54 -11.74
N HIS A 387 15.56 0.41 -11.33
CA HIS A 387 15.96 1.79 -11.11
C HIS A 387 16.88 1.94 -9.88
N PRO A 388 18.01 2.68 -9.95
CA PRO A 388 18.97 2.76 -8.84
C PRO A 388 18.41 3.32 -7.53
N LYS A 389 17.38 4.17 -7.62
CA LYS A 389 16.70 4.77 -6.46
C LYS A 389 15.57 3.88 -5.90
N PHE A 390 15.30 2.72 -6.50
CA PHE A 390 14.29 1.81 -5.99
C PHE A 390 14.77 1.14 -4.70
N ILE A 391 14.02 1.32 -3.62
CA ILE A 391 14.42 0.85 -2.28
C ILE A 391 14.06 -0.64 -2.12
N LYS A 392 15.07 -1.50 -1.94
CA LYS A 392 14.90 -2.90 -1.57
C LYS A 392 14.93 -3.05 -0.05
N GLY A 393 13.83 -2.69 0.58
CA GLY A 393 13.66 -2.72 2.04
C GLY A 393 12.21 -2.40 2.42
N PHE A 394 11.97 -2.11 3.70
CA PHE A 394 10.65 -1.70 4.17
C PHE A 394 10.31 -0.29 3.72
N VAL A 395 9.07 -0.11 3.31
CA VAL A 395 8.46 1.18 3.05
C VAL A 395 7.03 1.22 3.58
N PHE A 396 6.58 2.40 3.99
CA PHE A 396 5.24 2.57 4.56
C PHE A 396 4.16 2.53 3.47
N ASP A 397 4.40 3.27 2.39
CA ASP A 397 3.45 3.39 1.30
C ASP A 397 3.35 2.09 0.49
N ILE A 398 2.13 1.79 0.05
CA ILE A 398 1.86 0.63 -0.81
C ILE A 398 2.40 0.93 -2.22
N GLY A 399 3.29 0.08 -2.71
CA GLY A 399 3.92 0.21 -4.03
C GLY A 399 3.35 -0.77 -5.05
N ILE A 400 4.20 -1.62 -5.62
CA ILE A 400 3.82 -2.51 -6.74
C ILE A 400 3.60 -3.97 -6.33
N ILE A 401 3.94 -4.38 -5.10
CA ILE A 401 3.74 -5.77 -4.66
C ILE A 401 2.28 -6.20 -4.81
N PRO A 402 1.27 -5.45 -4.31
CA PRO A 402 -0.12 -5.89 -4.45
C PRO A 402 -0.61 -5.91 -5.90
N SER A 403 -0.02 -5.06 -6.75
CA SER A 403 -0.34 -5.02 -8.19
C SER A 403 0.14 -6.31 -8.88
N LEU A 404 1.34 -6.78 -8.55
CA LEU A 404 1.88 -8.05 -9.03
C LEU A 404 1.13 -9.24 -8.44
N THR A 405 0.73 -9.18 -7.16
CA THR A 405 -0.13 -10.20 -6.56
C THR A 405 -1.42 -10.37 -7.36
N LYS A 406 -2.08 -9.28 -7.76
CA LYS A 406 -3.28 -9.35 -8.60
C LYS A 406 -3.01 -10.07 -9.91
N VAL A 407 -1.91 -9.75 -10.60
CA VAL A 407 -1.50 -10.44 -11.84
C VAL A 407 -1.36 -11.94 -11.60
N ILE A 408 -0.64 -12.35 -10.56
CA ILE A 408 -0.44 -13.77 -10.20
C ILE A 408 -1.77 -14.48 -9.97
N MET A 409 -2.72 -13.84 -9.28
CA MET A 409 -3.99 -14.46 -8.95
C MET A 409 -4.97 -14.53 -10.14
N VAL A 410 -5.03 -13.50 -10.99
CA VAL A 410 -6.11 -13.35 -12.00
C VAL A 410 -5.68 -13.57 -13.45
N CYS A 411 -4.38 -13.60 -13.75
CA CYS A 411 -3.88 -13.85 -15.10
C CYS A 411 -3.98 -15.34 -15.43
N PRO A 412 -4.60 -15.77 -16.54
CA PRO A 412 -4.66 -17.18 -16.89
C PRO A 412 -3.33 -17.73 -17.44
N ASP A 413 -2.45 -16.88 -17.97
CA ASP A 413 -1.19 -17.32 -18.58
C ASP A 413 -0.11 -17.57 -17.52
N ARG A 414 0.35 -18.82 -17.50
CA ARG A 414 1.35 -19.33 -16.55
C ARG A 414 2.72 -18.66 -16.69
N ASN A 415 3.12 -18.28 -17.91
CA ASN A 415 4.41 -17.62 -18.14
C ASN A 415 4.38 -16.19 -17.58
N LEU A 416 3.26 -15.48 -17.75
CA LEU A 416 3.08 -14.14 -17.19
C LEU A 416 2.96 -14.14 -15.67
N LYS A 417 2.35 -15.18 -15.08
CA LYS A 417 2.41 -15.39 -13.62
C LYS A 417 3.85 -15.60 -13.15
N GLN A 418 4.61 -16.45 -13.84
CA GLN A 418 6.02 -16.69 -13.53
C GLN A 418 6.86 -15.42 -13.64
N GLU A 419 6.64 -14.63 -14.69
CA GLU A 419 7.31 -13.33 -14.88
C GLU A 419 6.99 -12.35 -13.74
N ALA A 420 5.76 -12.33 -13.22
CA ALA A 420 5.40 -11.54 -12.05
C ALA A 420 6.14 -12.00 -10.78
N ILE A 421 6.24 -13.31 -10.56
CA ILE A 421 6.99 -13.92 -9.46
C ILE A 421 8.48 -13.57 -9.55
N ASP A 422 9.06 -13.61 -10.75
CA ASP A 422 10.47 -13.27 -10.95
C ASP A 422 10.75 -11.78 -10.68
N VAL A 423 9.80 -10.89 -11.02
CA VAL A 423 9.88 -9.48 -10.62
C VAL A 423 9.84 -9.33 -9.09
N LEU A 424 8.96 -10.03 -8.38
CA LEU A 424 8.93 -10.04 -6.91
C LEU A 424 10.25 -10.53 -6.30
N ARG A 425 10.83 -11.61 -6.84
CA ARG A 425 12.14 -12.11 -6.40
C ARG A 425 13.26 -11.10 -6.64
N SER A 426 13.20 -10.36 -7.74
CA SER A 426 14.23 -9.35 -8.08
C SER A 426 14.23 -8.13 -7.13
N MET A 427 13.13 -7.88 -6.41
CA MET A 427 13.01 -6.77 -5.45
C MET A 427 13.27 -7.17 -3.99
N VAL A 428 13.54 -8.44 -3.67
CA VAL A 428 13.86 -8.88 -2.31
C VAL A 428 15.01 -8.05 -1.70
N PRO A 429 14.94 -7.61 -0.42
CA PRO A 429 13.89 -7.87 0.59
C PRO A 429 12.84 -6.74 0.69
N ARG A 430 12.27 -6.29 -0.44
CA ARG A 430 11.22 -5.26 -0.45
C ARG A 430 10.01 -5.67 0.40
N ARG A 431 9.56 -4.74 1.26
CA ARG A 431 8.30 -4.82 2.01
C ARG A 431 7.50 -3.53 1.88
N GLU A 432 6.21 -3.62 1.61
CA GLU A 432 5.30 -2.49 1.38
C GLU A 432 4.14 -2.53 2.37
N GLY A 433 4.28 -1.81 3.49
CA GLY A 433 3.46 -2.05 4.67
C GLY A 433 3.61 -3.50 5.14
N VAL A 434 2.51 -4.27 5.11
CA VAL A 434 2.51 -5.70 5.47
C VAL A 434 2.83 -6.63 4.30
N TRP A 435 2.95 -6.10 3.07
CA TRP A 435 3.21 -6.92 1.91
C TRP A 435 4.70 -7.25 1.81
N ASP A 436 5.05 -8.52 1.85
CA ASP A 436 6.42 -8.99 1.70
C ASP A 436 6.63 -9.63 0.31
N SER A 437 7.64 -9.17 -0.41
CA SER A 437 7.92 -9.65 -1.78
C SER A 437 8.28 -11.14 -1.84
N THR A 438 8.96 -11.66 -0.82
CA THR A 438 9.34 -13.08 -0.71
C THR A 438 8.11 -13.93 -0.42
N ALA A 439 7.31 -13.51 0.56
CA ALA A 439 6.09 -14.21 0.93
C ALA A 439 5.10 -14.27 -0.23
N VAL A 440 4.92 -13.17 -0.97
CA VAL A 440 4.03 -13.12 -2.14
C VAL A 440 4.55 -13.97 -3.30
N ALA A 441 5.88 -14.01 -3.53
CA ALA A 441 6.45 -14.88 -4.55
C ALA A 441 6.16 -16.36 -4.25
N GLN A 442 6.40 -16.79 -3.01
CA GLN A 442 6.09 -18.15 -2.55
C GLN A 442 4.60 -18.47 -2.66
N ALA A 443 3.73 -17.56 -2.23
CA ALA A 443 2.28 -17.66 -2.41
C ALA A 443 1.87 -17.87 -3.87
N GLY A 444 2.53 -17.16 -4.80
CA GLY A 444 2.27 -17.29 -6.23
C GLY A 444 2.66 -18.65 -6.81
N GLU A 445 3.77 -19.23 -6.33
CA GLU A 445 4.20 -20.57 -6.73
C GLU A 445 3.18 -21.64 -6.31
N ILE A 446 2.70 -21.58 -5.07
CA ILE A 446 1.68 -22.48 -4.53
C ILE A 446 0.40 -22.38 -5.37
N SER A 447 -0.08 -21.15 -5.67
CA SER A 447 -1.26 -20.96 -6.51
C SER A 447 -1.09 -21.55 -7.91
N MET A 448 0.10 -21.48 -8.50
CA MET A 448 0.38 -22.05 -9.82
C MET A 448 0.41 -23.59 -9.81
N GLU A 449 0.85 -24.21 -8.72
CA GLU A 449 0.80 -25.66 -8.54
C GLU A 449 -0.64 -26.17 -8.40
N GLU A 450 -1.48 -25.46 -7.64
CA GLU A 450 -2.90 -25.77 -7.47
C GLU A 450 -3.68 -25.68 -8.78
N ASP A 451 -3.45 -24.62 -9.57
CA ASP A 451 -4.05 -24.47 -10.91
C ASP A 451 -3.72 -25.68 -11.80
N GLY A 452 -2.47 -26.14 -11.77
CA GLY A 452 -2.03 -27.32 -12.54
C GLY A 452 -2.65 -28.63 -12.05
N ARG A 453 -2.94 -28.78 -10.75
CA ARG A 453 -3.62 -29.98 -10.22
C ARG A 453 -5.09 -30.02 -10.64
N MET A 454 -5.79 -28.88 -10.55
CA MET A 454 -7.19 -28.78 -11.00
C MET A 454 -7.33 -29.07 -12.50
N ASP A 455 -6.39 -28.62 -13.33
CA ASP A 455 -6.39 -28.92 -14.77
C ASP A 455 -6.21 -30.42 -15.05
N LEU A 456 -5.40 -31.14 -14.25
CA LEU A 456 -5.17 -32.58 -14.37
C LEU A 456 -6.39 -33.40 -13.93
N ASP A 457 -7.07 -33.00 -12.87
CA ASP A 457 -8.28 -33.67 -12.37
C ASP A 457 -9.49 -33.52 -13.32
N MET A 458 -9.42 -32.54 -14.24
CA MET A 458 -10.41 -32.30 -15.29
C MET A 458 -10.17 -33.13 -16.56
N ILE A 459 -9.04 -33.85 -16.65
CA ILE A 459 -8.75 -34.78 -17.75
C ILE A 459 -9.44 -36.11 -17.42
N ASP A 460 -10.29 -36.60 -18.33
CA ASP A 460 -10.97 -37.90 -18.18
C ASP A 460 -9.94 -39.00 -17.88
N PRO A 461 -10.03 -39.71 -16.73
CA PRO A 461 -9.07 -40.74 -16.36
C PRO A 461 -8.95 -41.87 -17.41
N ASN A 462 -9.94 -42.05 -18.29
CA ASN A 462 -9.89 -43.02 -19.38
C ASN A 462 -8.98 -42.59 -20.56
N LEU A 463 -8.59 -41.32 -20.64
CA LEU A 463 -7.67 -40.79 -21.68
C LEU A 463 -6.19 -40.89 -21.27
N LEU A 464 -5.90 -41.10 -19.98
CA LEU A 464 -4.54 -41.29 -19.46
C LEU A 464 -4.03 -42.74 -19.60
N GLU A 465 -4.92 -43.72 -19.82
CA GLU A 465 -4.55 -45.13 -20.04
C GLU A 465 -4.27 -45.49 -21.52
N THR A 466 -4.39 -44.53 -22.44
CA THR A 466 -4.19 -44.76 -23.90
C THR A 466 -2.97 -44.06 -24.50
N LEU A 467 -2.09 -43.48 -23.67
CA LEU A 467 -0.73 -43.05 -24.00
C LEU A 467 0.28 -43.92 -23.24
#